data_AF-A0AAD7VN01-F1
#
_entry.id   AF-A0AAD7VN01-F1
#
_cell.length_a   1.000
_cell.length_b   1.000
_cell.length_c   1.000
_cell.angle_alpha   90.00
_cell.angle_beta   90.00
_cell.angle_gamma   90.00
#
_symmetry.space_group_name_H-M   'P 1'
#
loop_
_entity.id
_entity.type
_entity.pdbx_description
1 polymer ?
#
loop_
_entity_poly.entity_id
_entity_poly.type
_entity_poly.pdbx_seq_one_letter_code
_entity_poly.pdbx_strand_id
1 'polypeptide(L)'
;MWTETVRSGLCGIAIIHSNTTPSGQAAMIRSAKSRHVPILSNPIFSSPSGRIASIDDFGNSQCILVTESGSAKSKLLGYVSKSDWMKLSDKEVKIYDYMVNSSVSAPWSSNLSEIDAFLEGKSRDFVPLVRDDEVVDVVTKEEVERIKGYPKLVAGSIGAAGEWLVGAAIGTREQDRERLEHLVKAGANVVVLDSSQGNSIYQIEMIKYVKKMYPELDVIGGNVVTVNQAANLIQAGVDGLRVWIYMYHPRSLCSWARPGNCCLQGFFYCFKERSACHC
;
A
#
# COMPACT_ATOMS: atom_id res chain seq x y z
N MET A 1 -7.93 3.53 -6.57
CA MET A 1 -8.37 2.74 -5.39
C MET A 1 -7.30 2.63 -4.30
N TRP A 2 -6.16 1.94 -4.46
CA TRP A 2 -5.08 1.88 -3.42
C TRP A 2 -4.54 3.28 -3.05
N THR A 3 -4.43 4.14 -4.05
CA THR A 3 -3.93 5.52 -3.95
C THR A 3 -4.92 6.50 -3.29
N GLU A 4 -6.23 6.25 -3.37
CA GLU A 4 -7.26 7.18 -2.88
C GLU A 4 -7.63 6.92 -1.42
N THR A 5 -7.70 5.66 -1.00
CA THR A 5 -8.04 5.30 0.39
C THR A 5 -6.98 5.81 1.38
N VAL A 6 -5.69 5.69 1.04
CA VAL A 6 -4.58 6.19 1.86
C VAL A 6 -4.54 7.72 1.87
N ARG A 7 -4.76 8.36 0.71
CA ARG A 7 -4.80 9.83 0.58
C ARG A 7 -5.98 10.47 1.30
N SER A 8 -7.05 9.71 1.57
CA SER A 8 -8.26 10.20 2.25
C SER A 8 -8.16 10.18 3.78
N GLY A 9 -7.01 9.80 4.36
CA GLY A 9 -6.85 9.81 5.81
C GLY A 9 -7.75 8.80 6.53
N LEU A 10 -7.93 7.61 5.96
CA LEU A 10 -8.64 6.53 6.62
C LEU A 10 -7.61 5.50 7.10
N CYS A 11 -7.48 5.35 8.43
CA CYS A 11 -6.72 4.27 9.04
C CYS A 11 -7.28 2.95 8.51
N GLY A 12 -6.46 2.16 7.83
CA GLY A 12 -6.90 0.93 7.21
C GLY A 12 -5.74 0.11 6.67
N ILE A 13 -6.02 -1.18 6.47
CA ILE A 13 -5.11 -2.11 5.82
C ILE A 13 -5.69 -2.48 4.45
N ALA A 14 -4.85 -2.47 3.42
CA ALA A 14 -5.24 -2.89 2.08
C ALA A 14 -5.00 -4.39 1.90
N ILE A 15 -5.97 -5.09 1.30
CA ILE A 15 -5.86 -6.50 0.95
C ILE A 15 -5.66 -6.62 -0.56
N ILE A 16 -4.50 -7.12 -0.99
CA ILE A 16 -4.17 -7.31 -2.40
C ILE A 16 -4.88 -8.57 -2.93
N HIS A 17 -5.63 -8.44 -4.02
CA HIS A 17 -6.39 -9.56 -4.61
C HIS A 17 -5.49 -10.69 -5.13
N SER A 18 -6.04 -11.90 -5.22
CA SER A 18 -5.35 -13.10 -5.72
C SER A 18 -5.44 -13.29 -7.24
N ASN A 19 -6.21 -12.44 -7.96
CA ASN A 19 -6.37 -12.50 -9.43
C ASN A 19 -5.12 -12.05 -10.22
N THR A 20 -4.00 -12.71 -9.97
CA THR A 20 -2.70 -12.50 -10.61
C THR A 20 -1.80 -13.71 -10.27
N THR A 21 -0.61 -13.80 -10.85
CA THR A 21 0.36 -14.85 -10.50
C THR A 21 0.83 -14.70 -9.03
N PRO A 22 1.25 -15.78 -8.36
CA PRO A 22 1.85 -15.70 -7.02
C PRO A 22 3.00 -14.68 -6.93
N SER A 23 3.88 -14.68 -7.92
CA SER A 23 5.01 -13.77 -8.02
C SER A 23 4.59 -12.32 -8.23
N GLY A 24 3.57 -12.07 -9.05
CA GLY A 24 3.01 -10.74 -9.30
C GLY A 24 2.35 -10.15 -8.05
N GLN A 25 1.59 -10.97 -7.31
CA GLN A 25 0.99 -10.55 -6.04
C GLN A 25 2.06 -10.18 -5.01
N ALA A 26 3.09 -11.03 -4.87
CA ALA A 26 4.23 -10.77 -3.99
C ALA A 26 5.02 -9.52 -4.39
N ALA A 27 5.14 -9.22 -5.70
CA ALA A 27 5.79 -8.00 -6.17
C ALA A 27 5.02 -6.73 -5.75
N MET A 28 3.68 -6.78 -5.76
CA MET A 28 2.86 -5.67 -5.27
C MET A 28 3.05 -5.45 -3.76
N ILE A 29 3.15 -6.53 -2.97
CA ILE A 29 3.46 -6.41 -1.53
C ILE A 29 4.85 -5.79 -1.34
N ARG A 30 5.88 -6.29 -2.03
CA ARG A 30 7.24 -5.73 -1.93
C ARG A 30 7.28 -4.24 -2.28
N SER A 31 6.54 -3.83 -3.30
CA SER A 31 6.43 -2.42 -3.71
C SER A 31 5.74 -1.55 -2.65
N ALA A 32 4.72 -2.08 -1.99
CA ALA A 32 4.08 -1.38 -0.88
C ALA A 32 5.01 -1.30 0.35
N LYS A 33 5.70 -2.39 0.67
CA LYS A 33 6.61 -2.53 1.81
C LYS A 33 7.95 -1.82 1.65
N SER A 34 8.38 -1.53 0.42
CA SER A 34 9.62 -0.78 0.17
C SER A 34 9.53 0.68 0.59
N ARG A 35 8.33 1.19 0.91
CA ARG A 35 8.11 2.55 1.36
C ARG A 35 8.21 2.59 2.88
N HIS A 36 9.21 3.31 3.39
CA HIS A 36 9.44 3.51 4.83
C HIS A 36 8.73 4.72 5.41
N VAL A 37 8.30 5.64 4.55
CA VAL A 37 7.50 6.78 4.96
C VAL A 37 6.11 6.54 4.43
N PRO A 38 5.05 6.77 5.23
CA PRO A 38 3.70 6.49 4.81
C PRO A 38 3.15 7.58 3.88
N ILE A 39 3.89 7.84 2.82
CA ILE A 39 3.67 8.91 1.87
C ILE A 39 3.44 8.29 0.52
N LEU A 40 2.31 8.65 -0.08
CA LEU A 40 2.01 8.24 -1.43
C LEU A 40 2.58 9.28 -2.38
N SER A 41 3.81 9.04 -2.82
CA SER A 41 4.35 9.77 -3.96
C SER A 41 4.15 8.99 -5.26
N ASN A 42 4.00 9.75 -6.35
CA ASN A 42 4.11 9.26 -7.72
C ASN A 42 5.05 10.21 -8.46
N PRO A 43 6.36 10.10 -8.24
CA PRO A 43 7.32 11.04 -8.80
C PRO A 43 7.36 10.88 -10.31
N ILE A 44 7.47 12.02 -10.99
CA ILE A 44 7.60 12.09 -12.44
C ILE A 44 9.07 12.29 -12.77
N PHE A 45 9.58 11.49 -13.70
CA PHE A 45 10.98 11.50 -14.10
C PHE A 45 11.13 12.02 -15.52
N SER A 46 12.24 12.69 -15.80
CA SER A 46 12.61 13.14 -17.15
C SER A 46 14.12 13.11 -17.33
N SER A 47 14.54 12.97 -18.59
CA SER A 47 15.96 13.01 -18.97
C SER A 47 16.41 14.47 -19.15
N PRO A 48 17.68 14.80 -18.85
CA PRO A 48 18.22 16.15 -19.06
C PRO A 48 18.13 16.63 -20.52
N SER A 49 18.17 15.72 -21.49
CA SER A 49 18.02 16.05 -22.91
C SER A 49 16.55 16.23 -23.35
N GLY A 50 15.60 15.91 -22.47
CA GLY A 50 14.18 16.05 -22.71
C GLY A 50 13.70 17.50 -22.66
N ARG A 51 12.38 17.65 -22.85
CA ARG A 51 11.64 18.90 -22.77
C ARG A 51 10.33 18.67 -22.02
N ILE A 52 9.86 19.72 -21.35
CA ILE A 52 8.53 19.76 -20.72
C ILE A 52 7.67 20.63 -21.62
N ALA A 53 6.73 20.01 -22.34
CA ALA A 53 5.91 20.67 -23.35
C ALA A 53 4.73 21.41 -22.71
N SER A 54 4.19 20.88 -21.61
CA SER A 54 2.98 21.41 -21.00
C SER A 54 3.03 21.36 -19.47
N ILE A 55 2.15 22.15 -18.84
CA ILE A 55 1.97 22.09 -17.38
C ILE A 55 1.40 20.73 -16.93
N ASP A 56 0.74 20.01 -17.86
CA ASP A 56 0.15 18.69 -17.60
C ASP A 56 1.22 17.61 -17.46
N ASP A 57 2.44 17.85 -17.96
CA ASP A 57 3.58 16.93 -17.79
C ASP A 57 4.00 16.82 -16.31
N PHE A 58 3.68 17.82 -15.49
CA PHE A 58 3.87 17.76 -14.03
C PHE A 58 2.75 16.97 -13.34
N GLY A 59 1.61 16.73 -14.00
CA GLY A 59 0.41 16.15 -13.40
C GLY A 59 0.06 16.82 -12.06
N ASN A 60 -0.06 15.98 -11.03
CA ASN A 60 -0.31 16.40 -9.65
C ASN A 60 0.98 16.67 -8.84
N SER A 61 2.15 16.52 -9.44
CA SER A 61 3.44 16.73 -8.78
C SER A 61 3.80 18.22 -8.74
N GLN A 62 4.50 18.63 -7.69
CA GLN A 62 5.09 19.97 -7.59
C GLN A 62 6.44 20.07 -8.31
N CYS A 63 7.05 18.94 -8.65
CA CYS A 63 8.33 18.89 -9.36
C CYS A 63 8.42 17.70 -10.32
N ILE A 64 9.32 17.82 -11.29
CA ILE A 64 9.79 16.72 -12.12
C ILE A 64 11.24 16.45 -11.72
N LEU A 65 11.55 15.19 -11.42
CA LEU A 65 12.90 14.76 -11.11
C LEU A 65 13.67 14.48 -12.39
N VAL A 66 14.90 15.00 -12.46
CA VAL A 66 15.76 14.81 -13.61
C VAL A 66 16.79 13.74 -13.28
N THR A 67 16.76 12.65 -14.05
CA THR A 67 17.67 11.52 -13.89
C THR A 67 18.40 11.25 -15.20
N GLU A 68 19.56 10.60 -15.17
CA GLU A 68 20.37 10.34 -16.38
C GLU A 68 19.56 9.70 -17.51
N SER A 69 18.76 8.67 -17.20
CA SER A 69 17.94 7.96 -18.19
C SER A 69 16.52 8.51 -18.34
N GLY A 70 16.09 9.42 -17.44
CA GLY A 70 14.69 9.81 -17.31
C GLY A 70 13.80 8.78 -16.62
N SER A 71 14.39 7.85 -15.87
CA SER A 71 13.67 6.83 -15.09
C SER A 71 14.17 6.76 -13.64
N ALA A 72 13.34 6.22 -12.74
CA ALA A 72 13.66 6.06 -11.32
C ALA A 72 14.95 5.26 -11.05
N LYS A 73 15.29 4.32 -11.94
CA LYS A 73 16.45 3.42 -11.85
C LYS A 73 17.74 4.03 -12.40
N SER A 74 17.87 5.34 -12.29
CA SER A 74 19.07 6.03 -12.74
C SER A 74 19.39 7.19 -11.83
N LYS A 75 20.65 7.61 -11.88
CA LYS A 75 21.19 8.62 -10.99
C LYS A 75 20.38 9.91 -11.05
N LEU A 76 19.98 10.41 -9.89
CA LEU A 76 19.35 11.73 -9.74
C LEU A 76 20.37 12.83 -10.03
N LEU A 77 20.08 13.67 -11.04
CA LEU A 77 20.90 14.81 -11.42
C LEU A 77 20.38 16.12 -10.81
N GLY A 78 19.06 16.23 -10.67
CA GLY A 78 18.41 17.43 -10.18
C GLY A 78 16.90 17.37 -10.30
N TYR A 79 16.27 18.54 -10.33
CA TYR A 79 14.82 18.64 -10.49
C TYR A 79 14.43 19.94 -11.19
N VAL A 80 13.18 19.97 -11.65
CA VAL A 80 12.48 21.17 -12.13
C VAL A 80 11.26 21.37 -11.24
N SER A 81 11.15 22.53 -10.60
CA SER A 81 9.94 22.89 -9.86
C SER A 81 8.87 23.43 -10.82
N LYS A 82 7.61 23.13 -10.54
CA LYS A 82 6.47 23.61 -11.35
C LYS A 82 6.40 25.13 -11.37
N SER A 83 6.72 25.78 -10.24
CA SER A 83 6.74 27.24 -10.12
C SER A 83 7.84 27.89 -10.93
N ASP A 84 9.03 27.29 -11.01
CA ASP A 84 10.15 27.87 -11.77
C ASP A 84 9.95 27.66 -13.27
N TRP A 85 9.46 26.48 -13.68
CA TRP A 85 9.11 26.22 -15.08
C TRP A 85 8.03 27.18 -15.60
N MET A 86 7.04 27.53 -14.77
CA MET A 86 6.00 28.48 -15.13
C MET A 86 6.53 29.90 -15.37
N LYS A 87 7.67 30.27 -14.76
CA LYS A 87 8.31 31.59 -14.91
C LYS A 87 9.28 31.65 -16.10
N LEU A 88 9.60 30.51 -16.73
CA LEU A 88 10.51 30.47 -17.88
C LEU A 88 9.88 31.18 -19.08
N SER A 89 10.66 32.08 -19.68
CA SER A 89 10.29 32.83 -20.89
C SER A 89 10.39 31.99 -22.16
N ASP A 90 11.38 31.09 -22.22
CA ASP A 90 11.57 30.13 -23.30
C ASP A 90 11.42 28.71 -22.75
N LYS A 91 10.46 27.96 -23.31
CA LYS A 91 10.14 26.59 -22.90
C LYS A 91 10.63 25.54 -23.90
N GLU A 92 11.24 25.97 -25.00
CA GLU A 92 11.80 25.11 -26.04
C GLU A 92 13.26 24.69 -25.74
N VAL A 93 13.87 25.30 -24.73
CA VAL A 93 15.19 24.92 -24.22
C VAL A 93 15.15 23.56 -23.51
N LYS A 94 16.31 22.89 -23.46
CA LYS A 94 16.41 21.56 -22.85
C LYS A 94 16.28 21.67 -21.34
N ILE A 95 15.74 20.63 -20.70
CA ILE A 95 15.62 20.56 -19.24
C ILE A 95 16.96 20.86 -18.55
N TYR A 96 18.06 20.36 -19.09
CA TYR A 96 19.41 20.59 -18.56
C TYR A 96 19.76 22.06 -18.34
N ASP A 97 19.26 22.98 -19.17
CA ASP A 97 19.68 24.38 -19.17
C ASP A 97 19.07 25.19 -18.01
N TYR A 98 17.96 24.73 -17.46
CA TYR A 98 17.22 25.42 -16.39
C TYR A 98 16.92 24.54 -15.17
N MET A 99 17.27 23.25 -15.20
CA MET A 99 17.09 22.39 -14.03
C MET A 99 17.95 22.86 -12.86
N VAL A 100 17.44 22.66 -11.65
CA VAL A 100 18.22 22.90 -10.44
C VAL A 100 19.13 21.70 -10.23
N ASN A 101 20.42 21.87 -10.53
CA ASN A 101 21.47 20.92 -10.21
C ASN A 101 21.61 20.80 -8.70
N SER A 102 21.15 19.70 -8.13
CA SER A 102 21.01 19.59 -6.69
C SER A 102 21.12 18.14 -6.25
N SER A 103 22.15 17.84 -5.45
CA SER A 103 22.33 16.57 -4.72
C SER A 103 21.42 16.44 -3.49
N VAL A 104 20.32 17.21 -3.47
CA VAL A 104 19.40 17.17 -2.35
C VAL A 104 18.55 15.93 -2.47
N SER A 105 19.02 14.94 -1.76
CA SER A 105 18.34 13.72 -1.39
C SER A 105 18.56 13.45 0.09
N ALA A 106 17.70 12.63 0.66
CA ALA A 106 17.93 11.96 1.92
C ALA A 106 18.07 10.45 1.68
N PRO A 107 18.77 9.72 2.57
CA PRO A 107 18.80 8.26 2.52
C PRO A 107 17.39 7.67 2.56
N TRP A 108 17.15 6.60 1.80
CA TRP A 108 15.85 5.91 1.82
C TRP A 108 15.44 5.38 3.21
N SER A 109 16.42 5.17 4.10
CA SER A 109 16.23 4.71 5.47
C SER A 109 15.81 5.82 6.45
N SER A 110 15.70 7.06 6.00
CA SER A 110 15.37 8.18 6.90
C SER A 110 13.93 8.12 7.38
N ASN A 111 13.74 8.42 8.67
CA ASN A 111 12.42 8.51 9.29
C ASN A 111 11.77 9.86 9.05
N LEU A 112 10.48 9.99 9.38
CA LEU A 112 9.70 11.21 9.17
C LEU A 112 10.31 12.43 9.90
N SER A 113 10.88 12.24 11.09
CA SER A 113 11.49 13.34 11.86
C SER A 113 12.79 13.85 11.24
N GLU A 114 13.60 12.95 10.68
CA GLU A 114 14.83 13.32 9.96
C GLU A 114 14.52 14.07 8.68
N ILE A 115 13.52 13.58 7.93
CA ILE A 115 13.03 14.20 6.69
C ILE A 115 12.49 15.60 6.98
N ASP A 116 11.70 15.73 8.04
CA ASP A 116 11.16 17.00 8.48
C ASP A 116 12.24 18.02 8.85
N ALA A 117 13.20 17.62 9.68
CA ALA A 117 14.34 18.47 10.02
C ALA A 117 15.17 18.87 8.79
N PHE A 118 15.29 17.97 7.81
CA PHE A 118 15.97 18.25 6.55
C PHE A 118 15.22 19.26 5.69
N LEU A 119 13.88 19.17 5.61
CA LEU A 119 13.03 20.10 4.87
C LEU A 119 13.04 21.50 5.50
N GLU A 120 12.94 21.57 6.83
CA GLU A 120 13.02 22.83 7.59
C GLU A 120 14.39 23.48 7.46
N GLY A 121 15.48 22.72 7.71
CA GLY A 121 16.84 23.25 7.72
C GLY A 121 17.32 23.76 6.36
N LYS A 122 16.79 23.23 5.24
CA LYS A 122 17.13 23.68 3.89
C LYS A 122 16.07 24.60 3.27
N SER A 123 14.98 24.89 3.99
CA SER A 123 13.82 25.65 3.51
C SER A 123 13.31 25.14 2.15
N ARG A 124 13.07 23.83 2.05
CA ARG A 124 12.63 23.16 0.80
C ARG A 124 11.24 22.57 0.93
N ASP A 125 10.55 22.51 -0.20
CA ASP A 125 9.18 21.99 -0.27
C ASP A 125 9.13 20.47 -0.49
N PHE A 126 10.24 19.83 -0.88
CA PHE A 126 10.32 18.38 -1.05
C PHE A 126 11.75 17.83 -0.92
N VAL A 127 11.84 16.52 -0.69
CA VAL A 127 13.08 15.75 -0.60
C VAL A 127 12.92 14.38 -1.29
N PRO A 128 13.71 14.10 -2.34
CA PRO A 128 13.88 12.76 -2.90
C PRO A 128 14.57 11.82 -1.92
N LEU A 129 14.04 10.60 -1.78
CA LEU A 129 14.66 9.51 -1.02
C LEU A 129 15.43 8.61 -1.98
N VAL A 130 16.73 8.42 -1.72
CA VAL A 130 17.65 7.73 -2.63
C VAL A 130 18.25 6.50 -1.98
N ARG A 131 18.39 5.43 -2.76
CA ARG A 131 19.11 4.19 -2.41
C ARG A 131 20.00 3.81 -3.59
N ASP A 132 21.30 3.65 -3.34
CA ASP A 132 22.28 3.27 -4.37
C ASP A 132 22.21 4.17 -5.63
N ASP A 133 22.09 5.48 -5.41
CA ASP A 133 21.89 6.53 -6.43
C ASP A 133 20.55 6.50 -7.19
N GLU A 134 19.68 5.52 -6.95
CA GLU A 134 18.33 5.45 -7.52
C GLU A 134 17.31 6.16 -6.62
N VAL A 135 16.37 6.88 -7.23
CA VAL A 135 15.27 7.51 -6.50
C VAL A 135 14.22 6.46 -6.18
N VAL A 136 14.01 6.20 -4.89
CA VAL A 136 13.00 5.27 -4.40
C VAL A 136 11.66 5.97 -4.21
N ASP A 137 11.68 7.19 -3.66
CA ASP A 137 10.47 7.92 -3.27
C ASP A 137 10.72 9.44 -3.24
N VAL A 138 9.67 10.26 -3.13
CA VAL A 138 9.76 11.72 -2.96
C VAL A 138 8.78 12.16 -1.88
N VAL A 139 9.29 12.85 -0.88
CA VAL A 139 8.50 13.36 0.23
C VAL A 139 8.34 14.87 0.10
N THR A 140 7.11 15.36 0.18
CA THR A 140 6.81 16.81 0.17
C THR A 140 6.56 17.31 1.59
N LYS A 141 6.85 18.60 1.83
CA LYS A 141 6.60 19.28 3.10
C LYS A 141 5.13 19.25 3.49
N GLU A 142 4.24 19.49 2.53
CA GLU A 142 2.78 19.41 2.72
C GLU A 142 2.35 18.06 3.28
N GLU A 143 2.96 16.97 2.80
CA GLU A 143 2.62 15.62 3.24
C GLU A 143 3.17 15.31 4.65
N VAL A 144 4.38 15.79 4.96
CA VAL A 144 4.95 15.71 6.31
C VAL A 144 4.07 16.45 7.32
N GLU A 145 3.66 17.68 6.99
CA GLU A 145 2.74 18.49 7.80
C GLU A 145 1.38 17.81 7.95
N ARG A 146 0.85 17.18 6.90
CA ARG A 146 -0.40 16.41 6.95
C ARG A 146 -0.29 15.24 7.93
N ILE A 147 0.80 14.47 7.90
CA ILE A 147 1.00 13.35 8.83
C ILE A 147 1.15 13.84 10.27
N LYS A 148 1.93 14.92 10.48
CA LYS A 148 2.09 15.56 11.80
C LYS A 148 0.78 16.11 12.35
N GLY A 149 -0.03 16.74 11.51
CA GLY A 149 -1.32 17.32 11.89
C GLY A 149 -2.36 16.27 12.25
N TYR A 150 -2.23 15.06 11.72
CA TYR A 150 -3.16 13.97 11.98
C TYR A 150 -2.43 12.63 12.22
N PRO A 151 -1.76 12.46 13.37
CA PRO A 151 -0.96 11.26 13.66
C PRO A 151 -1.80 9.98 13.72
N LYS A 152 -3.10 10.12 14.04
CA LYS A 152 -4.05 9.00 14.03
C LYS A 152 -4.25 8.40 12.64
N LEU A 153 -4.02 9.15 11.54
CA LEU A 153 -4.23 8.68 10.17
C LEU A 153 -3.40 7.46 9.81
N VAL A 154 -2.28 7.27 10.50
CA VAL A 154 -1.26 6.29 10.11
C VAL A 154 -0.94 5.28 11.21
N ALA A 155 -1.31 5.57 12.46
CA ALA A 155 -1.06 4.69 13.60
C ALA A 155 -1.66 3.28 13.45
N GLY A 156 -2.74 3.09 12.67
CA GLY A 156 -3.37 1.80 12.42
C GLY A 156 -2.96 1.11 11.11
N SER A 157 -2.15 1.77 10.29
CA SER A 157 -1.76 1.33 8.94
C SER A 157 -0.26 1.07 8.82
N ILE A 158 0.49 1.28 9.89
CA ILE A 158 1.95 1.16 9.93
C ILE A 158 2.33 0.16 11.02
N GLY A 159 3.33 -0.67 10.72
CA GLY A 159 3.97 -1.58 11.67
C GLY A 159 4.86 -0.84 12.68
N ALA A 160 5.39 -1.58 13.64
CA ALA A 160 6.25 -1.02 14.67
C ALA A 160 7.55 -0.39 14.12
N ALA A 161 8.00 -0.81 12.93
CA ALA A 161 9.22 -0.33 12.30
C ALA A 161 8.97 0.80 11.27
N GLY A 162 7.75 1.35 11.18
CA GLY A 162 7.45 2.48 10.29
C GLY A 162 6.99 2.08 8.88
N GLU A 163 6.93 0.79 8.57
CA GLU A 163 6.51 0.28 7.27
C GLU A 163 4.99 0.09 7.15
N TRP A 164 4.45 0.19 5.93
CA TRP A 164 3.03 -0.07 5.69
C TRP A 164 2.60 -1.47 6.10
N LEU A 165 1.46 -1.59 6.76
CA LEU A 165 0.78 -2.87 6.94
C LEU A 165 0.08 -3.26 5.64
N VAL A 166 0.36 -4.47 5.15
CA VAL A 166 -0.17 -4.95 3.87
C VAL A 166 -0.72 -6.35 4.05
N GLY A 167 -1.95 -6.56 3.61
CA GLY A 167 -2.57 -7.87 3.56
C GLY A 167 -2.73 -8.40 2.14
N ALA A 168 -3.01 -9.70 2.02
CA ALA A 168 -3.25 -10.34 0.74
C ALA A 168 -4.35 -11.39 0.81
N ALA A 169 -5.17 -11.46 -0.23
CA ALA A 169 -6.17 -12.52 -0.37
C ALA A 169 -5.51 -13.75 -1.00
N ILE A 170 -5.87 -14.94 -0.53
CA ILE A 170 -5.50 -16.23 -1.12
C ILE A 170 -6.71 -17.15 -1.17
N GLY A 171 -6.66 -18.15 -2.05
CA GLY A 171 -7.64 -19.23 -2.06
C GLY A 171 -7.39 -20.27 -0.97
N THR A 172 -8.05 -21.41 -1.09
CA THR A 172 -7.98 -22.54 -0.16
C THR A 172 -7.49 -23.83 -0.82
N ARG A 173 -6.99 -23.75 -2.07
CA ARG A 173 -6.52 -24.93 -2.81
C ARG A 173 -5.09 -25.27 -2.42
N GLU A 174 -4.66 -26.50 -2.68
CA GLU A 174 -3.30 -26.95 -2.37
C GLU A 174 -2.23 -26.06 -3.02
N GLN A 175 -2.43 -25.68 -4.29
CA GLN A 175 -1.57 -24.76 -5.03
C GLN A 175 -1.47 -23.35 -4.41
N ASP A 176 -2.43 -22.93 -3.57
CA ASP A 176 -2.36 -21.63 -2.89
C ASP A 176 -1.34 -21.64 -1.74
N ARG A 177 -0.80 -22.80 -1.35
CA ARG A 177 0.32 -22.89 -0.39
C ARG A 177 1.60 -22.30 -0.95
N GLU A 178 1.89 -22.54 -2.24
CA GLU A 178 3.01 -21.90 -2.93
C GLU A 178 2.82 -20.38 -2.98
N ARG A 179 1.58 -19.93 -3.25
CA ARG A 179 1.24 -18.51 -3.19
C ARG A 179 1.50 -17.92 -1.81
N LEU A 180 1.04 -18.60 -0.76
CA LEU A 180 1.29 -18.17 0.62
C LEU A 180 2.80 -18.01 0.90
N GLU A 181 3.64 -18.95 0.48
CA GLU A 181 5.10 -18.85 0.62
C GLU A 181 5.66 -17.58 -0.01
N HIS A 182 5.22 -17.26 -1.23
CA HIS A 182 5.64 -16.03 -1.92
C HIS A 182 5.23 -14.76 -1.17
N LEU A 183 4.03 -14.75 -0.58
CA LEU A 183 3.49 -13.59 0.14
C LEU A 183 4.18 -13.40 1.50
N VAL A 184 4.46 -14.48 2.22
CA VAL A 184 5.22 -14.44 3.48
C VAL A 184 6.64 -13.93 3.22
N LYS A 185 7.32 -14.46 2.19
CA LYS A 185 8.65 -13.97 1.77
C LYS A 185 8.64 -12.50 1.35
N ALA A 186 7.51 -11.99 0.85
CA ALA A 186 7.35 -10.58 0.50
C ALA A 186 7.01 -9.68 1.70
N GLY A 187 6.74 -10.25 2.88
CA GLY A 187 6.44 -9.52 4.10
C GLY A 187 4.95 -9.19 4.30
N ALA A 188 4.02 -10.01 3.80
CA ALA A 188 2.60 -9.85 4.12
C ALA A 188 2.38 -9.89 5.65
N ASN A 189 1.61 -8.95 6.20
CA ASN A 189 1.27 -8.95 7.63
C ASN A 189 0.07 -9.85 7.93
N VAL A 190 -0.90 -9.89 7.02
CA VAL A 190 -2.14 -10.65 7.18
C VAL A 190 -2.53 -11.31 5.88
N VAL A 191 -3.09 -12.52 5.96
CA VAL A 191 -3.69 -13.20 4.82
C VAL A 191 -5.19 -13.38 5.02
N VAL A 192 -5.96 -13.12 3.98
CA VAL A 192 -7.41 -13.34 3.95
C VAL A 192 -7.69 -14.57 3.11
N LEU A 193 -8.27 -15.60 3.73
CA LEU A 193 -8.74 -16.78 2.99
C LEU A 193 -10.07 -16.42 2.32
N ASP A 194 -10.00 -16.16 1.01
CA ASP A 194 -11.12 -15.65 0.24
C ASP A 194 -11.95 -16.81 -0.32
N SER A 195 -13.14 -16.99 0.23
CA SER A 195 -14.14 -17.95 -0.23
C SER A 195 -15.54 -17.37 -0.12
N SER A 196 -16.43 -17.73 -1.05
CA SER A 196 -17.85 -17.37 -0.96
C SER A 196 -18.52 -18.00 0.27
N GLN A 197 -18.09 -19.22 0.65
CA GLN A 197 -18.50 -19.91 1.87
C GLN A 197 -17.23 -20.46 2.54
N GLY A 198 -16.87 -19.88 3.69
CA GLY A 198 -15.60 -20.17 4.36
C GLY A 198 -15.60 -21.38 5.29
N ASN A 199 -16.76 -21.81 5.77
CA ASN A 199 -16.90 -23.00 6.61
C ASN A 199 -16.84 -24.29 5.78
N SER A 200 -15.64 -24.61 5.32
CA SER A 200 -15.31 -25.81 4.54
C SER A 200 -14.09 -26.51 5.12
N ILE A 201 -13.97 -27.82 4.88
CA ILE A 201 -12.81 -28.61 5.28
C ILE A 201 -11.52 -28.00 4.71
N TYR A 202 -11.55 -27.60 3.43
CA TYR A 202 -10.40 -26.99 2.75
C TYR A 202 -9.89 -25.72 3.45
N GLN A 203 -10.80 -24.84 3.87
CA GLN A 203 -10.39 -23.62 4.57
C GLN A 203 -9.88 -23.93 5.97
N ILE A 204 -10.54 -24.83 6.71
CA ILE A 204 -10.10 -25.24 8.05
C ILE A 204 -8.69 -25.86 7.99
N GLU A 205 -8.43 -26.72 7.02
CA GLU A 205 -7.11 -27.32 6.80
C GLU A 205 -6.07 -26.26 6.41
N MET A 206 -6.43 -25.30 5.54
CA MET A 206 -5.55 -24.19 5.18
C MET A 206 -5.22 -23.31 6.39
N ILE A 207 -6.19 -22.98 7.26
CA ILE A 207 -5.96 -22.22 8.50
C ILE A 207 -4.94 -22.94 9.37
N LYS A 208 -5.17 -24.24 9.63
CA LYS A 208 -4.26 -25.07 10.43
C LYS A 208 -2.86 -25.13 9.82
N TYR A 209 -2.77 -25.25 8.49
CA TYR A 209 -1.51 -25.22 7.76
C TYR A 209 -0.78 -23.89 7.95
N VAL A 210 -1.46 -22.76 7.75
CA VAL A 210 -0.87 -21.42 7.90
C VAL A 210 -0.38 -21.20 9.32
N LYS A 211 -1.20 -21.47 10.35
CA LYS A 211 -0.80 -21.28 11.76
C LYS A 211 0.33 -22.22 12.19
N LYS A 212 0.46 -23.40 11.57
CA LYS A 212 1.57 -24.33 11.83
C LYS A 212 2.88 -23.86 11.19
N MET A 213 2.83 -23.40 9.94
CA MET A 213 4.02 -23.03 9.18
C MET A 213 4.49 -21.59 9.46
N TYR A 214 3.55 -20.69 9.70
CA TYR A 214 3.76 -19.25 9.88
C TYR A 214 2.97 -18.75 11.09
N PRO A 215 3.40 -19.09 12.32
CA PRO A 215 2.64 -18.77 13.55
C PRO A 215 2.44 -17.26 13.76
N GLU A 216 3.41 -16.45 13.32
CA GLU A 216 3.41 -14.98 13.40
C GLU A 216 2.54 -14.30 12.32
N LEU A 217 2.05 -15.04 11.33
CA LEU A 217 1.19 -14.48 10.29
C LEU A 217 -0.26 -14.44 10.78
N ASP A 218 -0.87 -13.26 10.70
CA ASP A 218 -2.28 -13.08 10.99
C ASP A 218 -3.14 -13.70 9.88
N VAL A 219 -4.16 -14.47 10.27
CA VAL A 219 -5.06 -15.15 9.34
C VAL A 219 -6.49 -14.69 9.55
N ILE A 220 -7.09 -14.15 8.50
CA ILE A 220 -8.51 -13.82 8.46
C ILE A 220 -9.25 -14.89 7.66
N GLY A 221 -10.15 -15.61 8.32
CA GLY A 221 -11.00 -16.61 7.69
C GLY A 221 -12.36 -16.05 7.27
N GLY A 222 -12.92 -16.58 6.19
CA GLY A 222 -14.24 -16.20 5.71
C GLY A 222 -14.57 -16.73 4.31
N ASN A 223 -15.74 -16.41 3.78
CA ASN A 223 -16.78 -15.61 4.41
C ASN A 223 -17.69 -16.47 5.30
N VAL A 224 -18.16 -15.91 6.43
CA VAL A 224 -19.14 -16.55 7.31
C VAL A 224 -20.41 -15.69 7.44
N VAL A 225 -21.56 -16.35 7.59
CA VAL A 225 -22.88 -15.71 7.78
C VAL A 225 -23.60 -16.19 9.04
N THR A 226 -23.15 -17.27 9.67
CA THR A 226 -23.74 -17.79 10.92
C THR A 226 -22.73 -17.91 12.05
N VAL A 227 -23.24 -17.91 13.30
CA VAL A 227 -22.42 -18.10 14.51
C VAL A 227 -21.69 -19.45 14.49
N ASN A 228 -22.35 -20.53 14.03
CA ASN A 228 -21.71 -21.85 13.96
C ASN A 228 -20.55 -21.89 12.96
N GLN A 229 -20.68 -21.20 11.82
CA GLN A 229 -19.59 -21.08 10.85
C GLN A 229 -18.41 -20.30 11.45
N ALA A 230 -18.70 -19.20 12.15
CA ALA A 230 -17.70 -18.42 12.86
C ALA A 230 -16.98 -19.27 13.92
N ALA A 231 -17.72 -19.99 14.75
CA ALA A 231 -17.18 -20.85 15.82
C ALA A 231 -16.21 -21.91 15.26
N ASN A 232 -16.55 -22.55 14.14
CA ASN A 232 -15.67 -23.53 13.49
C ASN A 232 -14.34 -22.92 13.04
N LEU A 233 -14.37 -21.72 12.44
CA LEU A 233 -13.15 -21.05 11.98
C LEU A 233 -12.31 -20.53 13.15
N ILE A 234 -12.95 -20.00 14.20
CA ILE A 234 -12.28 -19.60 15.45
C ILE A 234 -11.56 -20.80 16.07
N GLN A 235 -12.24 -21.95 16.17
CA GLN A 235 -11.65 -23.18 16.69
C GLN A 235 -10.50 -23.69 15.82
N ALA A 236 -10.55 -23.47 14.50
CA ALA A 236 -9.45 -23.80 13.60
C ALA A 236 -8.21 -22.91 13.80
N GLY A 237 -8.37 -21.73 14.41
CA GLY A 237 -7.28 -20.84 14.81
C GLY A 237 -7.14 -19.56 13.97
N VAL A 238 -8.21 -19.03 13.39
CA VAL A 238 -8.16 -17.71 12.74
C VAL A 238 -7.96 -16.59 13.75
N ASP A 239 -7.22 -15.56 13.35
CA ASP A 239 -6.99 -14.34 14.14
C ASP A 239 -8.07 -13.27 13.86
N GLY A 240 -8.79 -13.41 12.74
CA GLY A 240 -9.99 -12.63 12.45
C GLY A 240 -11.00 -13.35 11.55
N LEU A 241 -12.21 -12.81 11.51
CA LEU A 241 -13.31 -13.27 10.66
C LEU A 241 -13.71 -12.20 9.65
N ARG A 242 -13.93 -12.63 8.41
CA ARG A 242 -14.65 -11.86 7.39
C ARG A 242 -16.11 -12.31 7.37
N VAL A 243 -16.97 -11.48 7.94
CA VAL A 243 -18.40 -11.73 8.10
C VAL A 243 -19.16 -11.06 6.97
N TRP A 244 -20.09 -11.79 6.37
CA TRP A 244 -20.98 -11.24 5.35
C TRP A 244 -22.34 -10.91 5.96
N ILE A 245 -22.82 -9.68 5.77
CA ILE A 245 -24.15 -9.24 6.21
C ILE A 245 -25.01 -8.98 4.96
N TYR A 246 -26.24 -9.48 4.96
CA TYR A 246 -27.21 -9.18 3.91
C TYR A 246 -27.81 -7.81 4.17
N MET A 247 -27.55 -6.83 3.29
CA MET A 247 -28.22 -5.53 3.30
C MET A 247 -28.59 -5.13 1.88
N TYR A 248 -29.84 -4.68 1.69
CA TYR A 248 -30.38 -4.35 0.37
C TYR A 248 -29.58 -3.19 -0.27
N HIS A 249 -28.88 -3.46 -1.38
CA HIS A 249 -28.20 -2.42 -2.17
C HIS A 249 -28.46 -2.60 -3.68
N PRO A 250 -29.04 -1.62 -4.37
CA PRO A 250 -29.45 -1.75 -5.78
C PRO A 250 -28.32 -1.79 -6.84
N ARG A 251 -27.03 -1.86 -6.46
CA ARG A 251 -25.87 -1.82 -7.39
C ARG A 251 -24.82 -2.92 -7.15
N SER A 252 -25.17 -4.02 -6.52
CA SER A 252 -24.21 -5.09 -6.22
C SER A 252 -23.93 -6.03 -7.41
N LEU A 253 -22.66 -6.34 -7.67
CA LEU A 253 -22.20 -7.22 -8.76
C LEU A 253 -22.25 -8.73 -8.44
N CYS A 254 -22.61 -9.13 -7.22
CA CYS A 254 -22.62 -10.55 -6.85
C CYS A 254 -23.96 -11.20 -7.24
N SER A 255 -23.92 -12.19 -8.12
CA SER A 255 -25.09 -12.87 -8.70
C SER A 255 -25.56 -14.10 -7.93
N TRP A 256 -24.83 -14.53 -6.89
CA TRP A 256 -25.15 -15.74 -6.10
C TRP A 256 -26.34 -15.57 -5.15
N ALA A 257 -26.96 -14.40 -5.15
CA ALA A 257 -28.10 -14.11 -4.32
C ALA A 257 -29.38 -14.53 -5.05
N ARG A 258 -30.27 -15.27 -4.36
CA ARG A 258 -31.63 -15.58 -4.88
C ARG A 258 -32.37 -14.28 -5.22
N PRO A 259 -33.37 -14.29 -6.13
CA PRO A 259 -34.20 -13.11 -6.40
C PRO A 259 -34.73 -12.52 -5.09
N GLY A 260 -34.39 -11.26 -4.81
CA GLY A 260 -34.73 -10.59 -3.55
C GLY A 260 -33.58 -10.44 -2.54
N ASN A 261 -32.38 -10.93 -2.84
CA ASN A 261 -31.18 -10.67 -2.05
C ASN A 261 -30.15 -9.97 -2.93
N CYS A 262 -29.59 -8.85 -2.46
CA CYS A 262 -28.46 -8.16 -3.09
C CYS A 262 -27.33 -7.97 -2.07
N CYS A 263 -26.11 -7.80 -2.56
CA CYS A 263 -24.86 -8.08 -1.85
C CYS A 263 -24.06 -6.81 -1.54
N LEU A 264 -23.78 -6.45 -0.27
CA LEU A 264 -22.66 -5.52 0.00
C LEU A 264 -21.99 -5.69 1.38
N GLN A 265 -20.67 -5.44 1.36
CA GLN A 265 -19.67 -5.30 2.44
C GLN A 265 -19.50 -6.46 3.44
N GLY A 266 -18.35 -7.13 3.33
CA GLY A 266 -17.84 -7.99 4.40
C GLY A 266 -17.23 -7.13 5.51
N PHE A 267 -17.67 -7.34 6.75
CA PHE A 267 -17.04 -6.76 7.94
C PHE A 267 -15.90 -7.66 8.40
N PHE A 268 -14.81 -7.05 8.86
CA PHE A 268 -13.72 -7.77 9.50
C PHE A 268 -13.86 -7.65 11.02
N TYR A 269 -13.87 -8.79 11.73
CA TYR A 269 -13.76 -8.85 13.18
C TYR A 269 -12.38 -9.42 13.52
N CYS A 270 -11.57 -8.69 14.29
CA CYS A 270 -10.25 -9.12 14.71
C CYS A 270 -10.27 -9.47 16.20
N PHE A 271 -9.74 -10.63 16.58
CA PHE A 271 -9.71 -11.09 17.97
C PHE A 271 -8.39 -10.66 18.61
N LYS A 272 -8.36 -9.47 19.22
CA LYS A 272 -7.13 -8.98 19.85
C LYS A 272 -6.78 -9.69 21.16
N GLU A 273 -7.73 -10.41 21.77
CA GLU A 273 -7.51 -11.27 22.94
C GLU A 273 -8.30 -12.57 22.78
N ARG A 274 -7.60 -13.72 22.83
CA ARG A 274 -8.22 -15.07 22.76
C ARG A 274 -9.19 -15.36 23.92
N SER A 275 -9.23 -14.50 24.94
CA SER A 275 -10.00 -14.65 26.18
C SER A 275 -11.42 -14.10 26.11
N ALA A 276 -11.76 -13.27 25.11
CA ALA A 276 -12.98 -12.46 25.14
C ALA A 276 -14.20 -13.07 24.42
N CYS A 277 -14.04 -14.23 23.76
CA CYS A 277 -15.17 -14.95 23.18
C CYS A 277 -15.70 -15.99 24.17
N HIS A 278 -16.47 -15.54 25.17
CA HIS A 278 -17.45 -16.41 25.82
C HIS A 278 -18.81 -16.17 25.15
N CYS A 279 -19.35 -17.25 24.59
CA CYS A 279 -20.70 -17.30 24.01
C CYS A 279 -21.77 -16.95 25.05
#